data_AF-A0A3D1N1Q7-F1
#
_entry.id   AF-A0A3D1N1Q7-F1
#
_cell.length_a   1.000
_cell.length_b   1.000
_cell.length_c   1.000
_cell.angle_alpha   90.00
_cell.angle_beta   90.00
_cell.angle_gamma   90.00
#
_symmetry.space_group_name_H-M   'P 1'
#
loop_
_entity.id
_entity.type
_entity.pdbx_description
1 polymer ?
#
loop_
_entity_poly.entity_id
_entity_poly.type
_entity_poly.pdbx_seq_one_letter_code
_entity_poly.pdbx_strand_id
1 'polypeptide(L)'
;MESEEEKLPIIKWETVGKFNVYLFLMLVVCALLYYWIKPILPAFTERRERMEEIKPLRTEAKALLLTYEKALENPSAAIDKPVLWCVQNREEHAVSVGGAERKRLKVLNYPAMPLFLGSKHSACAEMLLVVTEISKTDTLPLITVKFMESFQ
;
A
#
# COMPACT_ATOMS: atom_id res chain seq x y z
N MET A 1 43.85 -65.75 24.46
CA MET A 1 42.54 -65.29 24.99
C MET A 1 42.86 -64.03 25.75
N GLU A 2 42.98 -62.93 25.01
CA GLU A 2 43.41 -61.63 25.54
C GLU A 2 42.18 -60.73 25.44
N SER A 3 41.73 -60.28 26.61
CA SER A 3 40.51 -59.49 26.79
C SER A 3 40.74 -58.10 26.20
N GLU A 4 40.04 -57.78 25.10
CA GLU A 4 39.99 -56.41 24.59
C GLU A 4 39.30 -55.50 25.62
N GLU A 5 40.08 -54.61 26.21
CA GLU A 5 39.61 -53.56 27.11
C GLU A 5 38.85 -52.50 26.27
N GLU A 6 37.52 -52.54 26.32
CA GLU A 6 36.64 -51.59 25.64
C GLU A 6 36.76 -50.19 26.30
N LYS A 7 37.61 -49.33 25.72
CA LYS A 7 37.73 -47.92 26.14
C LYS A 7 36.48 -47.14 25.74
N LEU A 8 35.50 -47.08 26.63
CA LEU A 8 34.37 -46.16 26.51
C LEU A 8 34.88 -44.70 26.47
N PRO A 9 34.48 -43.88 25.49
CA PRO A 9 34.97 -42.52 25.37
C PRO A 9 34.49 -41.67 26.54
N ILE A 10 35.42 -41.09 27.29
CA ILE A 10 35.15 -40.15 28.37
C ILE A 10 34.56 -38.88 27.76
N ILE A 11 33.24 -38.75 27.81
CA ILE A 11 32.53 -37.54 27.38
C ILE A 11 32.97 -36.41 28.31
N LYS A 12 33.71 -35.44 27.77
CA LYS A 12 34.09 -34.22 28.50
C LYS A 12 32.84 -33.41 28.81
N TRP A 13 32.41 -33.41 30.07
CA TRP A 13 31.20 -32.72 30.56
C TRP A 13 31.20 -31.20 30.28
N GLU A 14 32.36 -30.56 30.18
CA GLU A 14 32.49 -29.14 29.80
C GLU A 14 31.98 -28.84 28.37
N THR A 15 32.14 -29.79 27.45
CA THR A 15 31.66 -29.67 26.06
C THR A 15 30.14 -29.77 25.98
N VAL A 16 29.53 -30.59 26.84
CA VAL A 16 28.07 -30.76 26.92
C VAL A 16 27.40 -29.51 27.53
N GLY A 17 28.03 -28.91 28.56
CA GLY A 17 27.54 -27.67 29.17
C GLY A 17 27.51 -26.49 28.19
N LYS A 18 28.57 -26.32 27.39
CA LYS A 18 28.63 -25.27 26.36
C LYS A 18 27.57 -25.50 25.27
N PHE A 19 27.37 -26.74 24.83
CA PHE A 19 26.36 -27.09 23.84
C PHE A 19 24.94 -26.71 24.30
N ASN A 20 24.59 -27.01 25.56
CA ASN A 20 23.29 -26.64 26.13
C ASN A 20 23.09 -25.13 26.24
N VAL A 21 24.14 -24.37 26.59
CA VAL A 21 24.07 -22.90 26.64
C VAL A 21 23.85 -22.31 25.25
N TYR A 22 24.56 -22.78 24.22
CA TYR A 22 24.34 -22.32 22.85
C TYR A 22 22.94 -22.67 22.33
N LEU A 23 22.43 -23.85 22.66
CA LEU A 23 21.09 -24.29 22.25
C LEU A 23 20.00 -23.43 22.91
N PHE A 24 20.14 -23.14 24.20
CA PHE A 24 19.25 -22.22 24.91
C PHE A 24 19.32 -20.81 24.34
N LEU A 25 20.52 -20.29 24.07
CA LEU A 25 20.71 -18.95 23.51
C LEU A 25 20.13 -18.83 22.10
N MET A 26 20.26 -19.88 21.28
CA MET A 26 19.64 -19.96 19.95
C MET A 26 18.11 -19.94 20.03
N LEU A 27 17.51 -20.68 20.97
CA LEU A 27 16.07 -20.66 21.20
C LEU A 27 15.56 -19.28 21.64
N VAL A 28 16.31 -18.58 22.50
CA VAL A 28 15.99 -17.20 22.92
C VAL A 28 16.04 -16.25 21.73
N VAL A 29 17.07 -16.35 20.89
CA VAL A 29 17.20 -15.52 19.67
C VAL A 29 16.06 -15.80 18.69
N CYS A 30 15.70 -17.05 18.46
CA CYS A 30 14.57 -17.42 17.61
C CYS A 30 13.22 -16.92 18.16
N ALA A 31 13.01 -17.01 19.48
CA ALA A 31 11.81 -16.50 20.13
C ALA A 31 11.70 -14.98 19.99
N LEU A 32 12.83 -14.26 20.14
CA LEU A 32 12.89 -12.82 19.91
C LEU A 32 12.55 -12.50 18.44
N LEU A 33 13.22 -13.14 17.48
CA LEU A 33 12.93 -12.94 16.04
C LEU A 33 11.46 -13.21 15.70
N TYR A 34 10.85 -14.25 16.25
CA TYR A 34 9.43 -14.53 16.07
C TYR A 34 8.54 -13.40 16.60
N TYR A 35 8.85 -12.86 17.78
CA TYR A 35 8.11 -11.75 18.36
C TYR A 35 8.19 -10.47 17.50
N TRP A 36 9.34 -10.24 16.84
CA TRP A 36 9.53 -9.13 15.91
C TRP A 36 8.83 -9.35 14.55
N ILE A 37 8.78 -10.57 14.04
CA ILE A 37 8.20 -10.89 12.72
C ILE A 37 6.66 -11.01 12.79
N LYS A 38 6.11 -11.49 13.91
CA LYS A 38 4.67 -11.69 14.10
C LYS A 38 3.80 -10.45 13.78
N PRO A 39 4.13 -9.22 14.22
CA PRO A 39 3.34 -8.03 13.87
C PRO A 39 3.54 -7.57 12.43
N ILE A 40 4.62 -7.99 11.77
CA ILE A 40 4.99 -7.54 10.43
C ILE A 40 4.22 -8.35 9.37
N LEU A 41 4.11 -9.66 9.55
CA LEU A 41 3.42 -10.57 8.63
C LEU A 41 2.00 -10.11 8.20
N PRO A 42 1.07 -9.77 9.11
CA PRO A 42 -0.28 -9.37 8.71
C PRO A 42 -0.31 -8.10 7.86
N ALA A 43 0.56 -7.12 8.16
CA ALA A 43 0.64 -5.90 7.36
C ALA A 43 1.15 -6.16 5.94
N PHE A 44 2.05 -7.13 5.76
CA PHE A 44 2.52 -7.54 4.44
C PHE A 44 1.45 -8.29 3.65
N THR A 45 0.68 -9.18 4.29
CA THR A 45 -0.39 -9.91 3.61
C THR A 45 -1.53 -9.00 3.20
N GLU A 46 -1.98 -8.11 4.10
CA GLU A 46 -3.03 -7.12 3.78
C GLU A 46 -2.61 -6.20 2.63
N ARG A 47 -1.36 -5.72 2.64
CA ARG A 47 -0.83 -4.89 1.54
C ARG A 47 -0.80 -5.67 0.22
N ARG A 48 -0.44 -6.94 0.25
CA ARG A 48 -0.38 -7.78 -0.95
C ARG A 48 -1.77 -8.02 -1.52
N GLU A 49 -2.73 -8.41 -0.70
CA GLU A 49 -4.12 -8.63 -1.12
C GLU A 49 -4.71 -7.35 -1.72
N ARG A 50 -4.52 -6.21 -1.05
CA ARG A 50 -4.94 -4.91 -1.57
C ARG A 50 -4.31 -4.60 -2.94
N MET A 51 -3.01 -4.87 -3.10
CA MET A 51 -2.33 -4.65 -4.38
C MET A 51 -2.83 -5.58 -5.49
N GLU A 52 -3.20 -6.82 -5.15
CA GLU A 52 -3.81 -7.76 -6.09
C GLU A 52 -5.19 -7.28 -6.55
N GLU A 53 -6.00 -6.68 -5.67
CA GLU A 53 -7.29 -6.04 -6.02
C GLU A 53 -7.12 -4.76 -6.85
N ILE A 54 -6.10 -3.95 -6.54
CA ILE A 54 -5.85 -2.67 -7.23
C ILE A 54 -5.25 -2.86 -8.63
N LYS A 55 -4.46 -3.92 -8.82
CA LYS A 55 -3.77 -4.20 -10.09
C LYS A 55 -4.70 -4.18 -11.31
N PRO A 56 -5.85 -4.89 -11.36
CA PRO A 56 -6.77 -4.83 -12.49
C PRO A 56 -7.33 -3.43 -12.74
N LEU A 57 -7.73 -2.72 -11.68
CA LEU A 57 -8.25 -1.35 -11.77
C LEU A 57 -7.19 -0.38 -12.33
N ARG A 58 -5.94 -0.53 -11.90
CA ARG A 58 -4.82 0.25 -12.43
C ARG A 58 -4.57 -0.05 -13.90
N THR A 59 -4.61 -1.32 -14.31
CA THR A 59 -4.43 -1.67 -15.72
C THR A 59 -5.56 -1.15 -16.59
N GLU A 60 -6.80 -1.20 -16.10
CA GLU A 60 -7.96 -0.65 -16.81
C GLU A 60 -7.85 0.88 -16.92
N ALA A 61 -7.53 1.58 -15.83
CA ALA A 61 -7.34 3.03 -15.85
C ALA A 61 -6.25 3.47 -16.84
N LYS A 62 -5.13 2.72 -16.91
CA LYS A 62 -4.06 2.97 -17.89
C LYS A 62 -4.51 2.70 -19.32
N ALA A 63 -5.37 1.72 -19.56
CA ALA A 63 -5.90 1.42 -20.88
C ALA A 63 -6.93 2.47 -21.35
N LEU A 64 -7.77 2.96 -20.43
CA LEU A 64 -8.80 3.94 -20.72
C LEU A 64 -8.23 5.33 -21.06
N LEU A 65 -7.09 5.71 -20.45
CA LEU A 65 -6.46 7.04 -20.61
C LEU A 65 -7.48 8.18 -20.50
N LEU A 66 -8.45 8.03 -19.58
CA LEU A 66 -9.53 8.98 -19.41
C LEU A 66 -8.99 10.21 -18.68
N THR A 67 -8.94 11.35 -19.38
CA THR A 67 -8.55 12.62 -18.76
C THR A 67 -9.75 13.29 -18.10
N TYR A 68 -9.50 14.28 -17.24
CA TYR A 68 -10.54 15.07 -16.60
C TYR A 68 -11.49 15.70 -17.64
N GLU A 69 -10.94 16.25 -18.72
CA GLU A 69 -11.70 16.90 -19.78
C GLU A 69 -12.57 15.89 -20.54
N LYS A 70 -12.01 14.73 -20.90
CA LYS A 70 -12.76 13.66 -21.58
C LYS A 70 -13.88 13.10 -20.70
N ALA A 71 -13.66 13.02 -19.40
CA ALA A 71 -14.69 12.61 -18.45
C ALA A 71 -15.86 13.62 -18.45
N LEU A 72 -15.58 14.92 -18.52
CA LEU A 72 -16.61 15.95 -18.62
C LEU A 72 -17.30 15.97 -19.99
N GLU A 73 -16.59 15.70 -21.07
CA GLU A 73 -17.16 15.64 -22.41
C GLU A 73 -18.17 14.50 -22.55
N ASN A 74 -17.84 13.31 -22.02
CA ASN A 74 -18.72 12.15 -22.04
C ASN A 74 -18.93 11.54 -20.64
N PRO A 75 -19.84 12.12 -19.83
CA PRO A 75 -20.09 11.66 -18.46
C PRO A 75 -20.54 10.20 -18.39
N SER A 76 -21.40 9.78 -19.33
CA SER A 76 -21.94 8.41 -19.35
C SER A 76 -20.88 7.32 -19.53
N ALA A 77 -19.83 7.61 -20.30
CA ALA A 77 -18.72 6.68 -20.51
C ALA A 77 -17.67 6.75 -19.38
N ALA A 78 -17.73 7.77 -18.54
CA ALA A 78 -16.77 8.04 -17.47
C ALA A 78 -17.23 7.52 -16.11
N ILE A 79 -18.53 7.49 -15.84
CA ILE A 79 -19.10 6.97 -14.58
C ILE A 79 -18.74 5.49 -14.40
N ASP A 80 -18.43 5.13 -13.16
CA ASP A 80 -17.96 3.82 -12.69
C ASP A 80 -16.65 3.35 -13.32
N LYS A 81 -15.91 4.24 -13.99
CA LYS A 81 -14.61 3.91 -14.57
C LYS A 81 -13.45 4.27 -13.65
N PRO A 82 -12.42 3.40 -13.58
CA PRO A 82 -11.20 3.71 -12.88
C PRO A 82 -10.36 4.70 -13.70
N VAL A 83 -9.80 5.70 -13.03
CA VAL A 83 -8.97 6.74 -13.63
C VAL A 83 -7.69 6.93 -12.83
N LEU A 84 -6.61 7.26 -13.54
CA LEU A 84 -5.34 7.65 -12.94
C LEU A 84 -5.13 9.13 -13.19
N TRP A 85 -5.32 9.94 -12.15
CA TRP A 85 -5.14 11.38 -12.22
C TRP A 85 -4.08 11.83 -11.24
N CYS A 86 -3.37 12.89 -11.63
CA CYS A 86 -2.49 13.60 -10.73
C CYS A 86 -3.35 14.52 -9.87
N VAL A 87 -3.51 14.20 -8.58
CA VAL A 87 -4.41 14.91 -7.68
C VAL A 87 -3.63 15.64 -6.59
N GLN A 88 -4.03 16.88 -6.33
CA GLN A 88 -3.56 17.67 -5.21
C GLN A 88 -4.65 17.70 -4.14
N ASN A 89 -4.35 17.11 -2.98
CA ASN A 89 -5.23 17.10 -1.81
C ASN A 89 -4.64 18.00 -0.71
N ARG A 90 -5.20 19.20 -0.52
CA ARG A 90 -4.80 20.11 0.57
C ARG A 90 -5.74 20.05 1.77
N GLU A 91 -7.03 19.93 1.50
CA GLU A 91 -8.12 19.89 2.47
C GLU A 91 -9.35 19.23 1.80
N GLU A 92 -10.35 18.83 2.60
CA GLU A 92 -11.53 18.08 2.16
C GLU A 92 -12.28 18.74 1.00
N HIS A 93 -12.31 20.07 0.99
CA HIS A 93 -13.02 20.85 -0.02
C HIS A 93 -12.10 21.46 -1.09
N ALA A 94 -10.78 21.18 -1.05
CA ALA A 94 -9.80 21.66 -2.02
C ALA A 94 -8.98 20.50 -2.62
N VAL A 95 -9.69 19.48 -3.08
CA VAL A 95 -9.11 18.42 -3.91
C VAL A 95 -9.21 18.82 -5.37
N SER A 96 -8.10 18.80 -6.11
CA SER A 96 -8.08 19.20 -7.52
C SER A 96 -7.14 18.37 -8.39
N VAL A 97 -7.48 18.24 -9.68
CA VAL A 97 -6.61 17.59 -10.68
C VAL A 97 -5.54 18.56 -11.15
N GLY A 98 -4.28 18.14 -11.09
CA GLY A 98 -3.11 18.91 -11.53
C GLY A 98 -2.85 20.19 -10.72
N GLY A 99 -3.48 20.33 -9.55
CA GLY A 99 -3.42 21.56 -8.75
C GLY A 99 -4.20 22.74 -9.36
N ALA A 100 -5.06 22.50 -10.36
CA ALA A 100 -5.85 23.54 -11.00
C ALA A 100 -7.18 23.75 -10.24
N GLU A 101 -7.40 24.95 -9.68
CA GLU A 101 -8.60 25.26 -8.90
C GLU A 101 -9.92 25.09 -9.66
N ARG A 102 -9.89 25.12 -11.00
CA ARG A 102 -11.05 24.91 -11.88
C ARG A 102 -11.38 23.43 -12.11
N LYS A 103 -10.52 22.50 -11.69
CA LYS A 103 -10.68 21.05 -11.84
C LYS A 103 -10.90 20.39 -10.48
N ARG A 104 -11.97 20.80 -9.79
CA ARG A 104 -12.27 20.34 -8.43
C ARG A 104 -12.85 18.93 -8.44
N LEU A 105 -12.48 18.16 -7.44
CA LEU A 105 -13.02 16.83 -7.17
C LEU A 105 -13.73 16.84 -5.81
N LYS A 106 -14.83 16.09 -5.74
CA LYS A 106 -15.46 15.71 -4.47
C LYS A 106 -15.08 14.26 -4.17
N VAL A 107 -14.48 13.98 -3.02
CA VAL A 107 -14.02 12.63 -2.68
C VAL A 107 -14.96 12.02 -1.66
N LEU A 108 -15.61 10.89 -2.00
CA LEU A 108 -16.61 10.25 -1.12
C LEU A 108 -16.01 9.68 0.17
N ASN A 109 -14.78 9.17 0.08
CA ASN A 109 -14.04 8.58 1.19
C ASN A 109 -12.79 9.40 1.51
N TYR A 110 -12.95 10.71 1.67
CA TYR A 110 -11.86 11.64 1.94
C TYR A 110 -10.88 11.20 3.06
N PRO A 111 -11.32 10.65 4.20
CA PRO A 111 -10.39 10.22 5.26
C PRO A 111 -9.38 9.15 4.85
N ALA A 112 -9.67 8.37 3.80
CA ALA A 112 -8.74 7.37 3.27
C ALA A 112 -7.68 7.96 2.34
N MET A 113 -7.89 9.20 1.85
CA MET A 113 -7.03 9.86 0.89
C MET A 113 -5.86 10.55 1.61
N PRO A 114 -4.60 10.26 1.26
CA PRO A 114 -3.47 10.90 1.91
C PRO A 114 -3.44 12.40 1.58
N LEU A 115 -3.10 13.20 2.59
CA LEU A 115 -2.82 14.62 2.40
C LEU A 115 -1.56 14.79 1.56
N PHE A 116 -1.60 15.69 0.59
CA PHE A 116 -0.44 16.02 -0.21
C PHE A 116 0.40 17.09 0.52
N LEU A 117 1.56 16.68 1.05
CA LEU A 117 2.48 17.54 1.81
C LEU A 117 3.61 18.16 0.95
N GLY A 118 3.49 18.11 -0.38
CA GLY A 118 4.55 18.56 -1.30
C GLY A 118 4.73 20.08 -1.35
N SER A 119 5.93 20.52 -1.77
CA SER A 119 6.22 21.93 -2.06
C SER A 119 5.54 22.36 -3.37
N LYS A 120 5.41 23.66 -3.62
CA LYS A 120 4.83 24.22 -4.86
C LYS A 120 5.40 23.64 -6.17
N HIS A 121 6.55 22.96 -6.12
CA HIS A 121 7.24 22.37 -7.26
C HIS A 121 6.81 20.93 -7.60
N SER A 122 6.24 20.16 -6.66
CA SER A 122 5.53 18.92 -6.95
C SER A 122 4.03 19.22 -6.95
N ALA A 123 3.41 19.26 -8.12
CA ALA A 123 2.06 19.80 -8.26
C ALA A 123 0.96 18.88 -7.70
N CYS A 124 1.19 17.57 -7.64
CA CYS A 124 0.19 16.57 -7.30
C CYS A 124 0.83 15.17 -7.16
N ALA A 125 0.06 14.19 -6.66
CA ALA A 125 0.43 12.77 -6.65
C ALA A 125 -0.49 11.98 -7.59
N GLU A 126 0.05 10.96 -8.27
CA GLU A 126 -0.76 10.06 -9.10
C GLU A 126 -1.64 9.19 -8.19
N MET A 127 -2.95 9.23 -8.39
CA MET A 127 -3.92 8.49 -7.59
C MET A 127 -4.87 7.71 -8.48
N LEU A 128 -5.16 6.48 -8.06
CA LEU A 128 -6.23 5.68 -8.62
C LEU A 128 -7.55 6.10 -7.97
N LEU A 129 -8.47 6.53 -8.80
CA LEU A 129 -9.80 6.95 -8.42
C LEU A 129 -10.84 6.18 -9.24
N VAL A 130 -12.07 6.10 -8.74
CA VAL A 130 -13.23 5.68 -9.54
C VAL A 130 -14.20 6.85 -9.62
N VAL A 131 -14.59 7.21 -10.83
CA VAL A 131 -15.58 8.27 -11.06
C VAL A 131 -16.96 7.73 -10.68
N THR A 132 -17.69 8.46 -9.84
CA THR A 132 -19.01 8.03 -9.35
C THR A 132 -20.13 8.91 -9.86
N GLU A 133 -19.86 10.21 -9.99
CA GLU A 133 -20.85 11.17 -10.47
C GLU A 133 -20.12 12.32 -11.15
N ILE A 134 -20.74 12.89 -12.19
CA ILE A 134 -20.24 14.08 -12.86
C ILE A 134 -21.40 15.09 -12.91
N SER A 135 -21.24 16.18 -12.19
CA SER A 135 -22.21 17.28 -12.17
C SER A 135 -21.67 18.47 -12.97
N LYS A 136 -22.38 18.85 -14.03
CA LYS A 136 -22.13 20.09 -14.77
C LYS A 136 -22.97 21.19 -14.14
N THR A 137 -22.43 21.84 -13.12
CA THR A 137 -23.03 23.06 -12.56
C THR A 137 -22.71 24.25 -13.46
N ASP A 138 -23.61 25.24 -13.54
CA ASP A 138 -23.45 26.43 -14.40
C ASP A 138 -22.21 27.28 -14.09
N THR A 139 -21.60 27.12 -12.91
CA THR A 139 -20.43 27.90 -12.46
C THR A 139 -19.11 27.15 -12.58
N LEU A 140 -19.05 25.87 -12.15
CA LEU A 140 -17.89 24.99 -12.28
C LEU A 140 -18.33 23.51 -12.37
N PRO A 141 -17.75 22.73 -13.29
CA PRO A 141 -17.97 21.28 -13.31
C PRO A 141 -17.34 20.64 -12.08
N LEU A 142 -18.06 19.73 -11.44
CA LEU A 142 -17.63 18.97 -10.27
C LEU A 142 -17.69 17.47 -10.58
N ILE A 143 -16.58 16.77 -10.37
CA ILE A 143 -16.54 15.31 -10.49
C ILE A 143 -16.45 14.70 -9.10
N THR A 144 -17.41 13.84 -8.77
CA THR A 144 -17.38 13.05 -7.54
C THR A 144 -16.63 11.74 -7.80
N VAL A 145 -15.64 11.45 -6.96
CA VAL A 145 -14.77 10.29 -7.09
C VAL A 145 -14.69 9.51 -5.78
N LYS A 146 -14.42 8.22 -5.88
CA LYS A 146 -13.98 7.37 -4.78
C LYS A 146 -12.49 7.13 -4.89
N PHE A 147 -11.75 7.45 -3.83
CA PHE A 147 -10.31 7.18 -3.74
C PHE A 147 -10.08 5.68 -3.53
N MET A 148 -9.15 5.09 -4.29
CA MET A 148 -8.76 3.70 -4.15
C MET A 148 -7.34 3.55 -3.61
N GLU A 149 -6.36 4.19 -4.25
CA GLU A 149 -4.95 4.08 -3.86
C GLU A 149 -4.14 5.27 -4.37
N SER A 150 -3.07 5.62 -3.67
CA SER A 150 -2.07 6.60 -4.11
C SER A 150 -0.76 5.93 -4.49
N PHE A 151 -0.14 6.37 -5.59
CA PHE A 151 1.20 5.96 -5.97
C PHE A 151 2.15 7.11 -5.66
N GLN A 152 2.66 7.16 -4.42
CA GLN A 152 3.78 8.01 -4.03
C GLN A 152 5.10 7.25 -4.17
#